data_AF-A0A8K0A5M5-F1
#
_entry.id   AF-A0A8K0A5M5-F1
#
_cell.length_a   1.000
_cell.length_b   1.000
_cell.length_c   1.000
_cell.angle_alpha   90.00
_cell.angle_beta   90.00
_cell.angle_gamma   90.00
#
_symmetry.space_group_name_H-M   'P 1'
#
loop_
_entity.id
_entity.type
_entity.pdbx_description
1 polymer ?
#
loop_
_entity_poly.entity_id
_entity_poly.type
_entity_poly.pdbx_seq_one_letter_code
_entity_poly.pdbx_strand_id
1 'polypeptide(L)'
;MWFLRSCCIFCTGKARPFSCVSSLMQVFRQTLNPTTGRAEWAAMDEDYDYNQEVARSSYTDMLHDEERNKKYKAGLELAIGRVHGRGQRAHVLDIGTGSGLLSMLAAQAGADKVTACECFKPMAGAARKIIQKNGFADKITVVPKRSTDMTAGPGTT
;
A
#
# COMPACT_ATOMS: atom_id res chain seq x y z
N MET A 1 -10.29 -4.65 -33.38
CA MET A 1 -11.28 -5.74 -33.32
C MET A 1 -11.57 -5.98 -31.83
N TRP A 2 -12.17 -5.02 -31.12
CA TRP A 2 -13.61 -4.89 -30.86
C TRP A 2 -14.30 -6.22 -30.57
N PHE A 3 -14.58 -6.49 -29.29
CA PHE A 3 -15.83 -7.14 -28.92
C PHE A 3 -16.38 -6.51 -27.64
N LEU A 4 -17.48 -5.79 -27.86
CA LEU A 4 -18.35 -5.10 -26.91
C LEU A 4 -19.50 -6.05 -26.58
N ARG A 5 -19.86 -6.21 -25.31
CA ARG A 5 -21.17 -6.68 -24.82
C ARG A 5 -21.25 -6.30 -23.33
N SER A 6 -22.26 -5.63 -22.78
CA SER A 6 -23.45 -4.98 -23.33
C SER A 6 -23.86 -3.91 -22.32
N CYS A 7 -24.30 -2.76 -22.85
CA CYS A 7 -25.13 -1.81 -22.12
C CYS A 7 -26.55 -2.39 -22.07
N CYS A 8 -27.24 -2.34 -20.92
CA CYS A 8 -28.70 -2.34 -20.88
C CYS A 8 -29.23 -1.68 -19.59
N ILE A 9 -29.88 -0.53 -19.83
CA ILE A 9 -31.23 -0.17 -19.36
C ILE A 9 -31.39 0.28 -17.91
N PHE A 10 -31.63 1.60 -17.78
CA PHE A 10 -32.34 2.24 -16.68
C PHE A 10 -33.74 1.63 -16.55
N CYS A 11 -34.05 1.07 -15.39
CA CYS A 11 -35.43 0.76 -14.97
C CYS A 11 -35.64 1.28 -13.56
N THR A 12 -36.49 2.30 -13.43
CA THR A 12 -37.04 2.81 -12.19
C THR A 12 -37.80 1.71 -11.46
N GLY A 13 -37.38 1.32 -10.26
CA GLY A 13 -38.13 0.35 -9.46
C GLY A 13 -37.46 -0.06 -8.15
N LYS A 14 -37.99 0.46 -7.04
CA LYS A 14 -37.87 -0.01 -5.64
C LYS A 14 -36.45 -0.22 -5.10
N ALA A 15 -36.07 0.69 -4.19
CA ALA A 15 -34.99 0.50 -3.22
C ALA A 15 -35.12 -0.87 -2.54
N ARG A 16 -34.18 -1.77 -2.81
CA ARG A 16 -33.87 -2.92 -1.95
C ARG A 16 -32.75 -2.46 -1.02
N PRO A 17 -32.79 -2.79 0.28
CA PRO A 17 -31.70 -2.42 1.17
C PRO A 17 -30.43 -3.08 0.65
N PHE A 18 -29.41 -2.27 0.39
CA PHE A 18 -28.05 -2.76 0.20
C PHE A 18 -27.69 -3.52 1.48
N SER A 19 -27.78 -4.85 1.44
CA SER A 19 -27.04 -5.68 2.37
C SER A 19 -25.58 -5.40 2.06
N CYS A 20 -24.93 -4.60 2.92
CA CYS A 20 -23.49 -4.50 2.98
C CYS A 20 -22.98 -5.92 3.22
N VAL A 21 -22.57 -6.61 2.15
CA VAL A 21 -21.72 -7.77 2.31
C VAL A 21 -20.43 -7.20 2.85
N SER A 22 -20.25 -7.27 4.17
CA SER A 22 -18.96 -7.01 4.79
C SER A 22 -18.00 -8.02 4.16
N SER A 23 -17.23 -7.57 3.17
CA SER A 23 -16.15 -8.37 2.63
C SER A 23 -15.21 -8.62 3.81
N LEU A 24 -15.28 -9.85 4.35
CA LEU A 24 -14.40 -10.33 5.40
C LEU A 24 -12.97 -10.12 4.88
N MET A 25 -12.29 -9.11 5.41
CA MET A 25 -10.93 -8.79 5.01
C MET A 25 -10.01 -9.80 5.70
N GLN A 26 -9.70 -10.88 4.98
CA GLN A 26 -8.71 -11.87 5.39
C GLN A 26 -7.34 -11.21 5.54
N VAL A 27 -6.70 -11.41 6.68
CA VAL A 27 -5.32 -11.00 6.92
C VAL A 27 -4.43 -12.07 6.33
N PHE A 28 -3.50 -11.71 5.44
CA PHE A 28 -2.60 -12.67 4.81
C PHE A 28 -1.23 -12.63 5.45
N ARG A 29 -0.76 -13.79 5.92
CA ARG A 29 0.59 -13.97 6.48
C ARG A 29 1.46 -14.73 5.50
N GLN A 30 2.72 -14.31 5.37
CA GLN A 30 3.73 -15.14 4.74
C GLN A 30 4.16 -16.26 5.69
N THR A 31 3.80 -17.49 5.37
CA THR A 31 4.12 -18.71 6.13
C THR A 31 5.11 -19.57 5.35
N LEU A 32 6.09 -20.14 6.05
CA LEU A 32 7.00 -21.10 5.45
C LEU A 32 6.30 -22.45 5.33
N ASN A 33 6.18 -22.97 4.11
CA ASN A 33 5.66 -24.32 3.90
C ASN A 33 6.71 -25.34 4.37
N PRO A 34 6.42 -26.18 5.36
CA PRO A 34 7.40 -27.09 5.96
C PRO A 34 7.83 -28.22 5.01
N THR A 35 7.04 -28.50 3.97
CA THR A 35 7.31 -29.56 3.00
C THR A 35 8.07 -29.06 1.78
N THR A 36 7.82 -27.82 1.35
CA THR A 36 8.45 -27.26 0.14
C THR A 36 9.58 -26.27 0.45
N GLY A 37 9.70 -25.79 1.69
CA GLY A 37 10.64 -24.74 2.10
C GLY A 37 10.34 -23.38 1.46
N ARG A 38 9.22 -23.24 0.74
CA ARG A 38 8.84 -21.99 0.07
C ARG A 38 8.00 -21.13 1.00
N ALA A 39 8.14 -19.82 0.82
CA ALA A 39 7.28 -18.87 1.47
C ALA A 39 5.94 -18.78 0.73
N GLU A 40 4.87 -19.18 1.40
CA GLU A 40 3.49 -19.19 0.90
C GLU A 40 2.64 -18.18 1.67
N TRP A 41 1.51 -17.75 1.08
CA TRP A 41 0.60 -16.81 1.72
C TRP A 41 -0.60 -17.57 2.28
N ALA A 42 -0.78 -17.54 3.60
CA ALA A 42 -1.94 -18.11 4.28
C ALA A 42 -2.90 -17.00 4.72
N ALA A 43 -4.20 -17.19 4.48
CA ALA A 43 -5.24 -16.35 5.08
C ALA A 43 -5.40 -16.72 6.56
N MET A 44 -5.39 -15.71 7.42
CA MET A 44 -5.53 -15.84 8.86
C MET A 44 -6.95 -15.46 9.30
N ASP A 45 -7.36 -16.00 10.45
CA ASP A 45 -8.64 -15.73 11.10
C ASP A 45 -8.78 -14.25 11.49
N GLU A 46 -10.02 -13.79 11.73
CA GLU A 46 -10.31 -12.40 12.10
C GLU A 46 -9.82 -12.05 13.51
N ASP A 47 -9.82 -13.03 14.42
CA ASP A 47 -9.38 -12.90 15.83
C ASP A 47 -7.86 -13.10 16.02
N TYR A 48 -7.08 -12.92 14.94
CA TYR A 48 -5.65 -13.18 14.96
C TYR A 48 -4.87 -12.20 15.87
N ASP A 49 -4.07 -12.72 16.80
CA ASP A 49 -3.19 -11.91 17.67
C ASP A 49 -2.00 -11.34 16.89
N TYR A 50 -2.20 -10.14 16.36
CA TYR A 50 -1.22 -9.35 15.61
C TYR A 50 0.04 -9.01 16.41
N ASN A 51 0.01 -9.05 17.74
CA ASN A 51 1.14 -8.60 18.58
C ASN A 51 2.38 -9.47 18.34
N GLN A 52 2.18 -10.79 18.19
CA GLN A 52 3.29 -11.70 17.96
C GLN A 52 3.90 -11.53 16.55
N GLU A 53 3.08 -11.18 15.55
CA GLU A 53 3.58 -10.88 14.21
C GLU A 53 4.35 -9.57 14.16
N VAL A 54 3.84 -8.51 14.79
CA VAL A 54 4.57 -7.24 14.90
C VAL A 54 5.89 -7.46 15.65
N ALA A 55 5.86 -8.18 16.77
CA ALA A 55 7.06 -8.44 17.56
C ALA A 55 8.12 -9.29 16.84
N ARG A 56 7.69 -10.21 15.95
CA ARG A 56 8.58 -11.07 15.16
C ARG A 56 8.93 -10.50 13.79
N SER A 57 8.30 -9.39 13.41
CA SER A 57 8.59 -8.73 12.14
C SER A 57 9.99 -8.12 12.18
N SER A 58 10.65 -8.09 11.03
CA SER A 58 11.95 -7.43 10.90
C SER A 58 11.83 -5.91 10.75
N TYR A 59 10.68 -5.29 11.06
CA TYR A 59 10.48 -3.85 10.87
C TYR A 59 11.53 -3.02 11.61
N THR A 60 11.89 -3.40 12.83
CA THR A 60 12.88 -2.69 13.64
C THR A 60 14.29 -2.79 13.05
N ASP A 61 14.71 -3.98 12.64
CA ASP A 61 16.05 -4.20 12.06
C ASP A 61 16.18 -3.40 10.76
N MET A 62 15.12 -3.45 9.95
CA MET A 62 15.00 -2.66 8.72
C MET A 62 15.09 -1.15 8.99
N LEU A 63 14.44 -0.64 10.03
CA LEU A 63 14.50 0.79 10.37
C LEU A 63 15.91 1.24 10.78
N HIS A 64 16.68 0.38 11.44
CA HIS A 64 18.04 0.68 11.89
C HIS A 64 19.12 0.39 10.83
N ASP A 65 18.77 -0.20 9.69
CA ASP A 65 19.67 -0.40 8.56
C ASP A 65 19.93 0.94 7.83
N GLU A 66 20.93 1.67 8.32
CA GLU A 66 21.30 2.97 7.76
C GLU A 66 21.76 2.91 6.31
N GLU A 67 22.54 1.89 5.94
CA GLU A 67 23.12 1.78 4.61
C GLU A 67 22.01 1.58 3.58
N ARG A 68 21.07 0.68 3.88
CA ARG A 68 19.88 0.44 3.08
C ARG A 68 19.05 1.71 2.95
N ASN A 69 18.79 2.41 4.05
CA ASN A 69 17.98 3.63 4.05
C ASN A 69 18.65 4.76 3.22
N LYS A 70 19.98 4.91 3.30
CA LYS A 70 20.75 5.86 2.48
C LYS A 70 20.66 5.53 0.99
N LYS A 71 20.79 4.24 0.62
CA LYS A 71 20.68 3.79 -0.78
C LYS A 71 19.28 4.00 -1.36
N TYR A 72 18.22 3.70 -0.60
CA TYR A 72 16.85 3.99 -1.02
C TYR A 72 16.61 5.48 -1.22
N LYS A 73 17.07 6.33 -0.30
CA LYS A 73 16.96 7.78 -0.42
C LYS A 73 17.63 8.30 -1.69
N ALA A 74 18.88 7.89 -1.95
CA ALA A 74 19.60 8.29 -3.16
C ALA A 74 18.89 7.83 -4.44
N GLY A 75 18.36 6.61 -4.46
CA GLY A 75 17.58 6.10 -5.58
C GLY A 75 16.29 6.89 -5.84
N LEU A 76 15.57 7.26 -4.77
CA LEU A 76 14.36 8.08 -4.85
C LEU A 76 14.66 9.49 -5.37
N GLU A 77 15.69 10.15 -4.85
CA GLU A 77 16.12 11.48 -5.30
C GLU A 77 16.45 11.49 -6.80
N LEU A 78 17.22 10.49 -7.26
CA LEU A 78 17.55 10.34 -8.68
C LEU A 78 16.31 10.07 -9.54
N ALA A 79 15.41 9.18 -9.11
CA ALA A 79 14.23 8.82 -9.87
C ALA A 79 13.24 9.99 -9.97
N ILE A 80 12.95 10.66 -8.86
CA ILE A 80 12.05 11.81 -8.79
C ILE A 80 12.64 12.99 -9.58
N GLY A 81 13.93 13.28 -9.40
CA GLY A 81 14.62 14.32 -10.15
C GLY A 81 14.57 14.10 -11.66
N ARG A 82 14.66 12.85 -12.14
CA ARG A 82 14.48 12.51 -13.56
C ARG A 82 13.05 12.75 -14.05
N VAL A 83 12.03 12.50 -13.23
CA VAL A 83 10.63 12.77 -13.59
C VAL A 83 10.40 14.28 -13.70
N HIS A 84 10.85 15.06 -12.71
CA HIS A 84 10.76 16.51 -12.73
C HIS A 84 11.59 17.15 -13.84
N GLY A 85 12.78 16.61 -14.15
CA GLY A 85 13.61 17.06 -15.26
C GLY A 85 12.95 16.88 -16.64
N ARG A 86 11.92 16.02 -16.74
CA ARG A 86 11.06 15.89 -17.93
C ARG A 86 9.83 16.82 -17.89
N GLY A 87 9.73 17.71 -16.90
CA GLY A 87 8.58 18.59 -16.70
C GLY A 87 7.31 17.86 -16.24
N GLN A 88 7.44 16.64 -15.73
CA GLN A 88 6.31 15.81 -15.30
C GLN A 88 6.16 15.81 -13.78
N ARG A 89 4.93 15.59 -13.29
CA ARG A 89 4.67 15.42 -11.85
C ARG A 89 5.08 14.01 -11.40
N ALA A 90 5.76 13.94 -10.25
CA ALA A 90 6.24 12.69 -9.68
C ALA A 90 5.21 12.08 -8.73
N HIS A 91 4.40 11.15 -9.24
CA HIS A 91 3.50 10.33 -8.44
C HIS A 91 4.16 8.99 -8.09
N VAL A 92 4.43 8.77 -6.80
CA VAL A 92 5.14 7.58 -6.31
C VAL A 92 4.14 6.55 -5.77
N LEU A 93 4.37 5.27 -6.09
CA LEU A 93 3.67 4.13 -5.50
C LEU A 93 4.64 3.36 -4.58
N ASP A 94 4.33 3.29 -3.29
CA ASP A 94 5.08 2.53 -2.29
C ASP A 94 4.34 1.22 -1.96
N ILE A 95 4.95 0.07 -2.27
CA ILE A 95 4.36 -1.26 -2.10
C ILE A 95 4.95 -1.92 -0.85
N GLY A 96 4.10 -2.20 0.14
CA GLY A 96 4.54 -2.72 1.43
C GLY A 96 5.18 -1.63 2.29
N THR A 97 4.44 -0.54 2.50
CA THR A 97 5.00 0.67 3.10
C THR A 97 5.48 0.49 4.55
N GLY A 98 5.00 -0.55 5.25
CA GLY A 98 5.38 -0.81 6.64
C GLY A 98 5.09 0.41 7.51
N SER A 99 6.14 1.03 8.06
CA SER A 99 6.05 2.25 8.87
C SER A 99 5.81 3.56 8.09
N GLY A 100 5.90 3.53 6.76
CA GLY A 100 5.84 4.73 5.93
C GLY A 100 7.20 5.39 5.67
N LEU A 101 8.32 4.77 6.08
CA LEU A 101 9.65 5.37 5.94
C LEU A 101 9.97 5.75 4.48
N LEU A 102 9.85 4.80 3.54
CA LEU A 102 10.18 5.06 2.13
C LEU A 102 9.23 6.08 1.50
N SER A 103 7.95 6.03 1.86
CA SER A 103 6.98 7.06 1.46
C SER A 103 7.37 8.47 1.94
N MET A 104 7.86 8.60 3.17
CA MET A 104 8.35 9.88 3.70
C MET A 104 9.65 10.32 3.01
N LEU A 105 10.58 9.40 2.74
CA LEU A 105 11.78 9.70 1.96
C LEU A 105 11.43 10.19 0.55
N ALA A 106 10.42 9.59 -0.10
CA ALA A 106 9.95 10.03 -1.40
C ALA A 106 9.32 11.44 -1.34
N ALA A 107 8.52 11.72 -0.31
CA ALA A 107 7.95 13.06 -0.10
C ALA A 107 9.04 14.12 0.17
N GLN A 108 10.08 13.77 0.93
CA GLN A 108 11.25 14.62 1.18
C GLN A 108 12.07 14.87 -0.08
N ALA A 109 12.23 13.85 -0.93
CA ALA A 109 12.91 13.94 -2.22
C ALA A 109 12.11 14.75 -3.27
N GLY A 110 10.93 15.25 -2.92
CA GLY A 110 10.16 16.18 -3.75
C GLY A 110 8.97 15.56 -4.48
N ALA A 111 8.59 14.30 -4.20
CA ALA A 111 7.41 13.71 -4.84
C ALA A 111 6.17 14.60 -4.68
N ASP A 112 5.43 14.78 -5.79
CA ASP A 112 4.19 15.55 -5.83
C ASP A 112 3.08 14.88 -5.03
N LYS A 113 3.04 13.54 -5.10
CA LYS A 113 2.07 12.71 -4.39
C LYS A 113 2.65 11.32 -4.17
N VAL A 114 2.36 10.73 -3.02
CA VAL A 114 2.74 9.35 -2.70
C VAL A 114 1.49 8.56 -2.36
N THR A 115 1.28 7.44 -3.06
CA THR A 115 0.28 6.44 -2.68
C THR A 115 1.02 5.24 -2.13
N ALA A 116 0.74 4.89 -0.89
CA ALA A 116 1.36 3.78 -0.19
C ALA A 116 0.33 2.67 0.01
N CYS A 117 0.73 1.42 -0.08
CA CYS A 117 -0.13 0.28 0.23
C CYS A 117 0.53 -0.65 1.25
N GLU A 118 -0.28 -1.15 2.18
CA GLU A 118 0.12 -2.09 3.22
C GLU A 118 -1.02 -3.09 3.44
N CYS A 119 -0.73 -4.38 3.33
CA CYS A 119 -1.73 -5.42 3.51
C CYS A 119 -2.06 -5.65 4.99
N PHE A 120 -1.11 -5.34 5.88
CA PHE A 120 -1.27 -5.54 7.30
C PHE A 120 -1.93 -4.33 7.98
N LYS A 121 -3.24 -4.44 8.26
CA LYS A 121 -4.06 -3.33 8.79
C LYS A 121 -3.47 -2.63 10.02
N PRO A 122 -2.96 -3.32 11.06
CA PRO A 122 -2.38 -2.65 12.23
C PRO A 122 -1.20 -1.75 11.84
N MET A 123 -0.37 -2.24 10.91
CA MET A 123 0.78 -1.50 10.41
C MET A 123 0.38 -0.35 9.49
N ALA A 124 -0.62 -0.53 8.64
CA ALA A 124 -1.19 0.56 7.85
C ALA A 124 -1.74 1.69 8.74
N GLY A 125 -2.38 1.34 9.86
CA GLY A 125 -2.84 2.29 10.88
C GLY A 125 -1.69 3.02 11.57
N ALA A 126 -0.61 2.30 11.92
CA ALA A 126 0.59 2.90 12.48
C ALA A 126 1.29 3.84 11.47
N ALA A 127 1.42 3.43 10.21
CA ALA A 127 2.00 4.23 9.14
C ALA A 127 1.30 5.58 8.99
N ARG A 128 -0.04 5.57 8.95
CA ARG A 128 -0.85 6.81 8.88
C ARG A 128 -0.53 7.76 10.03
N LYS A 129 -0.46 7.24 11.27
CA LYS A 129 -0.12 8.06 12.45
C LYS A 129 1.31 8.60 12.38
N ILE A 130 2.28 7.78 11.94
CA ILE A 130 3.68 8.19 11.78
C ILE A 130 3.81 9.29 10.73
N ILE A 131 3.22 9.09 9.55
CA ILE A 131 3.18 10.06 8.45
C ILE A 131 2.56 11.38 8.91
N GLN A 132 1.44 11.31 9.62
CA GLN A 132 0.76 12.49 10.15
C GLN A 132 1.63 13.25 11.16
N LYS A 133 2.25 12.53 12.11
CA LYS A 133 3.15 13.14 13.10
C LYS A 133 4.38 13.80 12.47
N ASN A 134 4.84 13.30 11.33
CA ASN A 134 5.96 13.87 10.57
C ASN A 134 5.53 14.95 9.57
N GLY A 135 4.24 15.33 9.53
CA GLY A 135 3.76 16.44 8.71
C GLY A 135 3.62 16.14 7.22
N PHE A 136 3.50 14.86 6.82
CA PHE A 136 3.37 14.45 5.42
C PHE A 136 1.95 13.97 5.03
N ALA A 137 0.95 14.24 5.88
CA ALA A 137 -0.43 13.77 5.68
C ALA A 137 -1.11 14.34 4.43
N ASP A 138 -0.66 15.49 3.96
CA ASP A 138 -1.13 16.17 2.74
C ASP A 138 -0.62 15.50 1.46
N LYS A 139 0.59 14.94 1.49
CA LYS A 139 1.24 14.33 0.32
C LYS A 139 1.09 12.82 0.22
N ILE A 140 0.98 12.13 1.37
CA ILE A 140 1.05 10.66 1.42
C ILE A 140 -0.31 10.07 1.80
N THR A 141 -0.84 9.22 0.93
CA THR A 141 -2.08 8.46 1.19
C THR A 141 -1.78 6.98 1.38
N VAL A 142 -2.13 6.42 2.53
CA VAL A 142 -1.97 4.98 2.82
C VAL A 142 -3.26 4.22 2.55
N VAL A 143 -3.20 3.23 1.66
CA VAL A 143 -4.31 2.32 1.33
C VAL A 143 -4.08 0.97 2.02
N PRO A 144 -4.94 0.55 2.96
CA PRO A 144 -4.79 -0.73 3.67
C PRO A 144 -5.25 -1.89 2.78
N LYS A 145 -4.48 -2.17 1.74
CA LYS A 145 -4.71 -3.23 0.74
C LYS A 145 -3.39 -3.83 0.32
N ARG A 146 -3.45 -5.07 -0.14
CA ARG A 146 -2.36 -5.68 -0.89
C ARG A 146 -2.25 -5.02 -2.27
N SER A 147 -1.03 -4.91 -2.80
CA SER A 147 -0.79 -4.35 -4.14
C SER A 147 -1.51 -5.12 -5.24
N THR A 148 -1.67 -6.44 -5.11
CA THR A 148 -2.40 -7.29 -6.06
C THR A 148 -3.90 -6.99 -6.12
N ASP A 149 -4.44 -6.36 -5.08
CA ASP A 149 -5.86 -6.04 -4.95
C ASP A 149 -6.12 -4.55 -5.20
N MET A 150 -5.09 -3.80 -5.62
CA MET A 150 -5.19 -2.41 -6.02
C MET A 150 -5.58 -2.30 -7.48
N THR A 151 -6.57 -1.45 -7.76
CA THR A 151 -6.99 -1.11 -9.11
C THR A 151 -6.53 0.30 -9.44
N ALA A 152 -5.94 0.49 -10.62
CA ALA A 152 -5.66 1.84 -11.13
C ALA A 152 -6.99 2.55 -11.43
N GLY A 153 -7.13 3.79 -10.96
CA GLY A 153 -8.25 4.64 -11.35
C GLY A 153 -8.16 5.01 -12.84
N PRO A 154 -9.27 5.47 -13.46
CA PRO A 154 -9.21 6.05 -14.80
C PRO A 154 -8.20 7.19 -14.77
N GLY A 155 -7.11 7.07 -15.52
CA GLY A 155 -6.01 8.01 -15.48
C GLY A 155 -6.49 9.41 -15.84
N THR A 156 -6.57 10.30 -14.87
CA THR A 156 -6.70 11.73 -15.13
C THR A 156 -5.31 12.28 -15.38
N THR A 157 -5.01 12.50 -16.66
CA THR A 157 -3.87 13.29 -17.17
C THR A 157 -3.78 14.66 -16.52
#